data_AF-A0A537BQE2-F1
#
_entry.id   AF-A0A537BQE2-F1
#
_cell.length_a   1.000
_cell.length_b   1.000
_cell.length_c   1.000
_cell.angle_alpha   90.00
_cell.angle_beta   90.00
_cell.angle_gamma   90.00
#
_symmetry.space_group_name_H-M   'P 1'
#
loop_
_entity.id
_entity.type
_entity.pdbx_description
1 polymer ?
#
loop_
_entity_poly.entity_id
_entity_poly.type
_entity_poly.pdbx_seq_one_letter_code
_entity_poly.pdbx_strand_id
1 'polypeptide(L)' 'MSRPPIPDTVWRSPTGEVVSCIEKLKVLRENLEEIQRICQDALEDAVLMGCDERQFKQILGRLVQQIENPYREKSE' A
#
# COMPACT_ATOMS: atom_id res chain seq x y z
N MET A 1 1.81 -15.71 -13.79
CA MET A 1 1.65 -14.46 -14.56
C MET A 1 2.59 -13.42 -13.97
N SER A 2 3.19 -12.54 -14.77
CA SER A 2 4.10 -11.51 -14.25
C SER A 2 3.31 -10.40 -13.56
N ARG A 3 3.70 -10.05 -12.35
CA ARG A 3 3.02 -9.05 -11.53
C ARG A 3 3.31 -7.64 -12.04
N PRO A 4 2.32 -6.72 -12.05
CA PRO A 4 2.55 -5.35 -12.49
C PRO A 4 3.52 -4.63 -11.55
N PRO A 5 4.46 -3.84 -12.09
CA PRO A 5 5.42 -3.10 -11.30
C PRO A 5 4.73 -2.02 -10.44
N ILE A 6 5.35 -1.69 -9.30
CA ILE A 6 4.93 -0.54 -8.48
C ILE A 6 5.14 0.75 -9.28
N PRO A 7 4.14 1.66 -9.35
CA PRO A 7 4.29 2.93 -10.05
C PRO A 7 5.40 3.80 -9.46
N ASP A 8 6.16 4.45 -10.33
CA ASP A 8 7.12 5.47 -9.86
C ASP A 8 6.37 6.65 -9.25
N THR A 9 6.72 6.98 -8.01
CA THR A 9 6.01 7.95 -7.17
C THR A 9 6.97 9.00 -6.63
N VAL A 10 6.62 10.27 -6.77
CA VAL A 10 7.32 11.39 -6.12
C VAL A 10 6.74 11.58 -4.73
N TRP A 11 7.50 11.16 -3.71
CA TRP A 11 7.12 11.32 -2.31
C TRP A 11 7.38 12.75 -1.81
N ARG A 12 6.47 13.26 -0.98
CA ARG A 12 6.56 14.61 -0.40
C ARG A 12 6.39 14.56 1.12
N SER A 13 7.06 15.48 1.80
CA SER A 13 6.87 15.73 3.23
C SER A 13 5.51 16.42 3.49
N PRO A 14 5.07 16.51 4.76
CA PRO A 14 3.90 17.32 5.13
C PRO A 14 4.04 18.81 4.77
N THR A 15 5.27 19.32 4.67
CA THR A 15 5.58 20.69 4.23
C THR A 15 5.58 20.85 2.71
N GLY A 16 5.39 19.76 1.94
CA GLY A 16 5.31 19.75 0.48
C GLY A 16 6.66 19.54 -0.23
N GLU A 17 7.76 19.51 0.52
CA GLU A 17 9.12 19.29 0.00
C GLU A 17 9.28 17.86 -0.53
N VAL A 18 10.04 17.70 -1.61
CA VAL A 18 10.30 16.38 -2.20
C VAL A 18 11.23 15.58 -1.30
N VAL A 19 10.85 14.34 -0.99
CA VAL A 19 11.73 13.39 -0.31
C VAL A 19 12.75 12.88 -1.32
N SER A 20 14.00 13.33 -1.23
CA SER A 20 15.09 13.01 -2.18
C SER A 20 16.14 12.03 -1.64
N CYS A 21 16.11 11.71 -0.34
CA CYS A 21 17.04 10.77 0.28
C CYS A 21 16.85 9.36 -0.31
N ILE A 22 17.91 8.84 -0.92
CA ILE A 22 17.89 7.57 -1.66
C ILE A 22 17.49 6.41 -0.75
N GLU A 23 18.03 6.35 0.47
CA GLU A 23 17.71 5.29 1.43
C GLU A 23 16.23 5.29 1.80
N LYS A 24 15.64 6.47 2.05
CA LYS A 24 14.20 6.60 2.35
C LYS A 24 13.34 6.12 1.17
N LEU A 25 13.70 6.53 -0.05
CA LEU A 25 12.98 6.13 -1.26
C LEU A 25 13.09 4.63 -1.52
N LYS A 26 14.25 4.03 -1.25
CA LYS A 26 14.45 2.58 -1.35
C LYS A 26 13.52 1.84 -0.37
N VAL A 27 13.51 2.23 0.90
CA VAL A 27 12.64 1.60 1.92
C VAL A 27 11.17 1.75 1.54
N LEU A 28 10.73 2.91 1.04
CA LEU A 28 9.35 3.11 0.58
C LEU A 28 8.98 2.17 -0.57
N ARG A 29 9.89 1.94 -1.51
CA ARG A 29 9.69 1.00 -2.61
C ARG A 29 9.57 -0.44 -2.10
N GLU A 30 10.50 -0.87 -1.24
CA GLU A 30 10.49 -2.21 -0.64
C GLU A 30 9.18 -2.47 0.14
N ASN A 31 8.71 -1.50 0.92
CA ASN A 31 7.43 -1.58 1.63
C ASN A 31 6.24 -1.76 0.67
N LEU A 32 6.19 -1.01 -0.43
CA LEU A 32 5.11 -1.14 -1.43
C LEU A 32 5.14 -2.48 -2.15
N GLU A 33 6.33 -2.99 -2.46
CA GLU A 33 6.51 -4.32 -3.05
C GLU A 33 6.04 -5.43 -2.10
N GLU A 34 6.31 -5.30 -0.81
CA GLU A 34 5.83 -6.23 0.22
C GLU A 34 4.31 -6.18 0.38
N ILE A 35 3.71 -4.99 0.51
CA ILE A 35 2.25 -4.83 0.59
C ILE A 35 1.58 -5.46 -0.62
N GLN A 36 2.08 -5.19 -1.82
CA GLN A 36 1.51 -5.76 -3.04
C GLN A 36 1.69 -7.30 -3.11
N ARG A 37 2.69 -7.90 -2.43
CA ARG A 37 2.87 -9.38 -2.29
C ARG A 37 1.78 -9.93 -1.41
N ILE A 38 1.68 -9.41 -0.20
CA ILE A 38 0.71 -9.87 0.77
C ILE A 38 -0.73 -9.72 0.23
N CYS A 39 -1.05 -8.60 -0.43
CA CYS A 39 -2.37 -8.40 -1.01
C CYS A 39 -2.66 -9.34 -2.19
N GLN A 40 -1.66 -9.70 -2.99
CA GLN A 40 -1.83 -10.64 -4.10
C GLN A 40 -2.07 -12.06 -3.57
N ASP A 41 -1.24 -12.51 -2.63
CA ASP A 41 -1.38 -13.84 -2.01
C ASP A 41 -2.75 -13.97 -1.33
N ALA A 42 -3.18 -12.95 -0.58
CA ALA A 42 -4.48 -12.93 0.07
C ALA A 42 -5.66 -12.92 -0.92
N LEU A 43 -5.50 -12.30 -2.10
CA LEU A 43 -6.50 -12.35 -3.17
C LEU A 43 -6.58 -13.76 -3.77
N GLU A 44 -5.44 -14.40 -4.03
CA GLU A 44 -5.38 -15.76 -4.57
C GLU A 44 -6.08 -16.75 -3.62
N ASP A 45 -5.82 -16.65 -2.32
CA ASP A 45 -6.50 -17.45 -1.30
C ASP A 45 -8.02 -17.23 -1.32
N ALA A 46 -8.48 -15.97 -1.37
CA ALA A 46 -9.91 -15.65 -1.42
C ALA A 46 -10.59 -16.22 -2.68
N VAL A 47 -9.93 -16.14 -3.83
CA VAL A 47 -10.44 -16.71 -5.09
C VAL A 47 -10.48 -18.23 -5.02
N LEU A 48 -9.45 -18.88 -4.46
CA LEU A 48 -9.43 -20.33 -4.24
C LEU A 48 -10.55 -20.81 -3.31
N MET A 49 -10.97 -19.97 -2.35
CA MET A 49 -12.12 -20.23 -1.48
C MET A 49 -13.49 -19.92 -2.13
N GLY A 50 -13.51 -19.47 -3.39
CA GLY A 50 -14.74 -19.18 -4.14
C GLY A 50 -15.33 -17.79 -3.88
N CYS A 51 -14.57 -16.85 -3.32
CA CYS A 51 -15.02 -15.47 -3.16
C CYS A 51 -14.97 -14.68 -4.48
N ASP A 52 -15.81 -13.64 -4.59
CA ASP A 52 -15.77 -12.70 -5.71
C ASP A 52 -14.53 -11.79 -5.62
N GLU A 53 -13.71 -11.79 -6.67
CA GLU A 53 -12.47 -11.01 -6.77
C GLU A 53 -12.71 -9.50 -6.59
N ARG A 54 -13.81 -8.98 -7.15
CA ARG A 54 -14.13 -7.54 -7.11
C ARG A 54 -14.52 -7.13 -5.70
N GLN A 55 -15.32 -7.94 -5.02
CA GLN A 55 -15.70 -7.73 -3.63
C GLN A 55 -14.46 -7.74 -2.72
N PHE A 56 -13.53 -8.67 -2.91
CA PHE A 56 -12.30 -8.73 -2.14
C PHE A 56 -11.45 -7.45 -2.32
N LYS A 57 -11.25 -7.01 -3.57
CA LYS A 57 -10.54 -5.76 -3.88
C LYS A 57 -11.21 -4.53 -3.26
N GLN A 58 -12.55 -4.48 -3.23
CA GLN A 58 -13.29 -3.41 -2.55
C GLN A 58 -13.03 -3.39 -1.05
N ILE A 59 -13.01 -4.56 -0.40
CA ILE A 59 -12.74 -4.68 1.03
C ILE A 59 -11.29 -4.27 1.32
N LEU A 60 -10.31 -4.75 0.54
CA LEU A 60 -8.91 -4.29 0.65
C LEU A 60 -8.80 -2.77 0.55
N GLY A 61 -9.50 -2.16 -0.42
CA GLY A 61 -9.54 -0.71 -0.56
C GLY A 61 -10.09 -0.01 0.68
N ARG A 62 -11.16 -0.54 1.30
CA ARG A 62 -11.71 0.00 2.55
C ARG A 62 -10.74 -0.14 3.72
N LEU A 63 -10.05 -1.27 3.85
CA LEU A 63 -9.04 -1.47 4.91
C LEU A 63 -7.92 -0.43 4.81
N VAL A 64 -7.43 -0.14 3.59
CA VAL A 64 -6.42 0.90 3.38
C VAL A 64 -6.91 2.29 3.80
N GLN A 65 -8.18 2.61 3.55
CA GLN A 65 -8.77 3.89 3.99
C GLN A 65 -8.91 4.00 5.52
N GLN A 66 -8.91 2.88 6.24
CA GLN A 66 -9.04 2.83 7.70
C GLN A 66 -7.68 2.84 8.42
N ILE A 67 -6.56 2.83 7.70
CA ILE A 67 -5.22 2.91 8.31
C ILE A 67 -5.06 4.27 9.00
N GLU A 68 -4.76 4.25 10.29
CA GLU A 68 -4.56 5.45 11.09
C GLU A 68 -3.09 5.87 11.09
N ASN A 69 -2.85 7.19 11.03
CA ASN A 69 -1.52 7.75 11.24
C ASN A 69 -1.32 8.00 12.75
N PRO A 70 -0.48 7.22 13.46
CA PRO A 70 -0.27 7.39 14.90
C PRO A 70 0.50 8.66 15.25
N TYR A 71 1.10 9.34 14.27
CA TYR A 71 1.87 10.57 14.45
C TYR A 71 1.08 11.84 14.14
N ARG A 72 -0.24 11.75 13.93
CA ARG A 72 -1.07 12.96 13.97
C ARG A 72 -0.98 13.53 15.38
N GLU A 73 -0.50 14.77 15.51
CA GLU A 73 -0.61 15.49 16.77
C GLU A 73 -2.06 15.39 17.25
N LYS A 74 -2.27 14.88 18.47
CA LYS A 74 -3.56 15.01 19.13
C LYS A 74 -3.74 16.51 19.37
N SER A 75 -4.58 17.16 18.58
CA SER A 75 -5.12 18.45 18.96
C SER A 75 -5.94 18.22 20.23
N GLU A 76 -5.38 18.63 21.38
CA GLU A 76 -6.14 18.82 22.62
C GLU A 76 -7.10 20.00 22.49
#